data_AF-B6WWS1-F1
#
_entry.id   AF-B6WWS1-F1
#
_cell.length_a   1.000
_cell.length_b   1.000
_cell.length_c   1.000
_cell.angle_alpha   90.00
_cell.angle_beta   90.00
_cell.angle_gamma   90.00
#
_symmetry.space_group_name_H-M   'P 1'
#
loop_
_entity.id
_entity.type
_entity.pdbx_description
1 polymer ?
#
loop_
_entity_poly.entity_id
_entity_poly.type
_entity_poly.pdbx_seq_one_letter_code
_entity_poly.pdbx_strand_id
1 'polypeptide(L)'
;MPHIDRVNVASLTRLADVAGNHDRLVATAEGGFQTSGRVGAFFTAKATHRATAEAFLGAIRNKYGDGIADALAPQLSAMRQQGKPLKARVARDILAQASDMSQALGPANAEMARRFLLGNNGAGDTRNLDHALQDFYAKNNLQPTPALRQAFERIINDMAANSQKLLSYQDMADAVTMQTLQSRPADYMLCGIDPQLTRDAALDACATHLGVDGELKAQLGQLMDRVLVEESAAGRQGTPADFFRDLSTASQTSLQCFAFACGKPGLRDATLRDVMNLAPRQSVGEMASLASQLNLGGGIALIMVAMQHMDEMRAQQPQGPLSRETLWQGCFQEPMPQDLAAKSQRDFNSAMYEKLLGMFQARTEDPAAPFTGMLLLSAGVSLEKALEAVEGGARFDLNDFAFPPRLTPLALLDDMAHVEKEMAIDLNRRGTQNALPGYRPTISFGGVGIPAEAEGTVHIQDIAYMTDEDKNDFEHGRPSTMSHNLAIRARLICDDNDVQARQVLLSMGQSGVFLVRTLSNRTGVQLDEHSPMDLDIRREANGDVTMRYHTPPQSPLDADFTYTVTPDGQGVLTACRMQARQPQDA
;
A
#
# COMPACT_ATOMS: atom_id res chain seq x y z
N MET A 1 37.93 -3.36 39.16
CA MET A 1 37.58 -2.02 38.63
C MET A 1 36.07 -2.03 38.37
N PRO A 2 35.32 -0.98 38.71
CA PRO A 2 33.90 -0.91 38.37
C PRO A 2 33.73 -0.92 36.85
N HIS A 3 32.76 -1.71 36.37
CA HIS A 3 32.39 -1.80 34.96
C HIS A 3 31.70 -0.50 34.53
N ILE A 4 32.38 0.30 33.70
CA ILE A 4 31.86 1.56 33.13
C ILE A 4 31.07 1.18 31.89
N ASP A 5 29.87 0.62 32.06
CA ASP A 5 29.27 -0.17 30.99
C ASP A 5 28.50 0.59 29.91
N ARG A 6 28.23 1.92 30.01
CA ARG A 6 27.48 2.63 28.94
C ARG A 6 27.80 4.11 28.79
N VAL A 7 28.92 4.43 28.16
CA VAL A 7 29.19 5.80 27.70
C VAL A 7 28.64 6.04 26.27
N ASN A 8 27.83 7.09 26.09
CA ASN A 8 27.34 7.55 24.79
C ASN A 8 28.17 8.74 24.23
N VAL A 9 28.58 8.66 22.97
CA VAL A 9 29.30 9.74 22.25
C VAL A 9 28.50 11.04 22.17
N ALA A 10 27.17 11.00 22.04
CA ALA A 10 26.35 12.22 21.95
C ALA A 10 26.39 13.08 23.23
N SER A 11 26.52 12.43 24.39
CA SER A 11 26.75 13.12 25.67
C SER A 11 28.15 13.70 25.74
N LEU A 12 29.13 13.01 25.14
CA LEU A 12 30.53 13.40 25.10
C LEU A 12 30.78 14.61 24.19
N THR A 13 30.14 14.64 23.02
CA THR A 13 30.17 15.80 22.10
C THR A 13 29.59 17.03 22.79
N ARG A 14 28.37 16.93 23.33
CA ARG A 14 27.74 18.05 24.06
C ARG A 14 28.57 18.54 25.22
N LEU A 15 29.16 17.62 25.99
CA LEU A 15 29.97 17.97 27.15
C LEU A 15 31.33 18.57 26.74
N ALA A 16 31.93 18.08 25.65
CA ALA A 16 33.14 18.67 25.08
C ALA A 16 32.87 20.07 24.51
N ASP A 17 31.69 20.33 23.94
CA ASP A 17 31.34 21.63 23.34
C ASP A 17 31.07 22.72 24.39
N VAL A 18 30.50 22.34 25.54
CA VAL A 18 30.24 23.27 26.65
C VAL A 18 31.47 23.45 27.56
N ALA A 19 32.41 22.49 27.56
CA ALA A 19 33.64 22.55 28.33
C ALA A 19 34.67 23.53 27.74
N GLY A 20 35.39 24.23 28.60
CA GLY A 20 36.56 25.02 28.18
C GLY A 20 37.67 24.12 27.64
N ASN A 21 38.47 24.64 26.70
CA ASN A 21 39.56 23.87 26.04
C ASN A 21 40.57 23.22 27.01
N HIS A 22 40.68 23.73 28.23
CA HIS A 22 41.59 23.26 29.27
C HIS A 22 40.94 22.30 30.27
N ASP A 23 39.61 22.11 30.21
CA ASP A 23 38.88 21.22 31.10
C ASP A 23 39.20 19.77 30.77
N ARG A 24 39.28 18.96 31.83
CA ARG A 24 39.58 17.53 31.72
C ARG A 24 38.28 16.75 31.80
N LEU A 25 38.17 15.73 30.97
CA LEU A 25 37.08 14.79 31.00
C LEU A 25 37.43 13.66 31.98
N VAL A 26 36.46 13.27 32.81
CA VAL A 26 36.60 12.20 33.79
C VAL A 26 35.40 11.28 33.68
N ALA A 27 35.64 9.97 33.50
CA ALA A 27 34.58 8.97 33.55
C ALA A 27 34.06 8.79 34.99
N THR A 28 32.75 8.74 35.17
CA THR A 28 32.09 8.56 36.46
C THR A 28 31.82 7.07 36.72
N ALA A 29 31.65 6.72 38.00
CA ALA A 29 31.30 5.35 38.40
C ALA A 29 29.93 4.89 37.85
N GLU A 30 29.06 5.85 37.51
CA GLU A 30 27.72 5.63 36.95
C GLU A 30 27.72 5.46 35.42
N GLY A 31 28.89 5.42 34.77
CA GLY A 31 28.97 5.21 33.32
C GLY A 31 28.88 6.48 32.46
N GLY A 32 29.05 7.67 33.04
CA GLY A 32 29.03 8.96 32.32
C GLY A 32 30.39 9.66 32.24
N PHE A 33 30.45 10.85 31.61
CA PHE A 33 31.59 11.76 31.67
C PHE A 33 31.20 13.06 32.39
N GLN A 34 32.16 13.67 33.09
CA GLN A 34 32.04 15.00 33.67
C GLN A 34 33.29 15.85 33.38
N THR A 35 33.14 17.17 33.42
CA THR A 35 34.27 18.11 33.34
C THR A 35 34.87 18.34 34.73
N SER A 36 36.19 18.43 34.82
CA SER A 36 36.87 18.92 36.03
C SER A 36 37.61 20.22 35.69
N GLY A 37 37.00 21.36 36.00
CA GLY A 37 37.52 22.69 35.66
C GLY A 37 37.24 23.72 36.75
N ARG A 38 38.31 24.18 37.41
CA ARG A 38 38.41 25.24 38.44
C ARG A 38 38.07 24.83 39.89
N VAL A 39 39.14 24.54 40.63
CA VAL A 39 39.21 24.52 42.12
C VAL A 39 38.29 23.49 42.79
N GLY A 40 38.73 22.23 42.90
CA GLY A 40 38.09 21.28 43.81
C GLY A 40 38.11 19.80 43.42
N ALA A 41 39.23 19.24 42.93
CA ALA A 41 39.43 17.78 42.91
C ALA A 41 40.91 17.45 42.63
N PHE A 42 41.76 17.56 43.66
CA PHE A 42 43.21 17.33 43.54
C PHE A 42 43.64 15.85 43.55
N PHE A 43 42.71 14.90 43.43
CA PHE A 43 43.04 13.47 43.33
C PHE A 43 42.27 12.78 42.21
N THR A 44 42.56 13.14 40.95
CA THR A 44 42.25 12.24 39.82
C THR A 44 43.45 11.31 39.63
N ALA A 45 43.32 10.06 40.05
CA ALA A 45 44.41 9.08 39.98
C ALA A 45 44.71 8.67 38.52
N LYS A 46 45.95 8.27 38.23
CA LYS A 46 46.36 7.74 36.89
C LYS A 46 45.40 6.65 36.39
N ALA A 47 44.89 5.79 37.28
CA ALA A 47 43.93 4.74 36.94
C ALA A 47 42.60 5.30 36.38
N THR A 48 42.09 6.39 36.96
CA THR A 48 40.86 7.05 36.51
C THR A 48 41.04 7.68 35.12
N HIS A 49 42.20 8.26 34.83
CA HIS A 49 42.50 8.79 33.50
C HIS A 49 42.64 7.70 32.44
N ARG A 50 43.24 6.55 32.78
CA ARG A 50 43.28 5.40 31.87
C ARG A 50 41.87 4.89 31.56
N ALA A 51 41.05 4.69 32.59
CA ALA A 51 39.66 4.26 32.43
C ALA A 51 38.82 5.25 31.60
N THR A 52 39.05 6.55 31.79
CA THR A 52 38.43 7.63 30.99
C THR A 52 38.78 7.50 29.51
N ALA A 53 40.06 7.27 29.18
CA ALA A 53 40.50 7.12 27.80
C ALA A 53 40.02 5.81 27.15
N GLU A 54 39.93 4.73 27.92
CA GLU A 54 39.36 3.45 27.45
C GLU A 54 37.86 3.53 27.22
N ALA A 55 37.12 4.16 28.13
CA ALA A 55 35.69 4.40 27.97
C ALA A 55 35.39 5.32 26.78
N PHE A 56 36.25 6.32 26.52
CA PHE A 56 36.13 7.18 25.34
C PHE A 56 36.36 6.40 24.04
N LEU A 57 37.38 5.55 23.98
CA LEU A 57 37.64 4.69 22.83
C LEU A 57 36.52 3.66 22.61
N GLY A 58 35.99 3.08 23.69
CA GLY A 58 34.82 2.19 23.65
C GLY A 58 33.57 2.90 23.11
N ALA A 59 33.36 4.17 23.47
CA ALA A 59 32.27 4.96 22.92
C ALA A 59 32.44 5.23 21.42
N ILE A 60 33.67 5.53 20.95
CA ILE A 60 33.97 5.67 19.52
C ILE A 60 33.70 4.36 18.79
N ARG A 61 34.16 3.23 19.33
CA ARG A 61 33.94 1.88 18.78
C ARG A 61 32.45 1.57 18.63
N ASN A 62 31.65 1.86 19.66
CA ASN A 62 30.21 1.62 19.62
C ASN A 62 29.47 2.49 18.61
N LYS A 63 29.93 3.72 18.34
CA LYS A 63 29.24 4.65 17.42
C LYS A 63 29.74 4.57 15.98
N TYR A 64 31.05 4.43 15.80
CA TYR A 64 31.73 4.55 14.51
C TYR A 64 32.36 3.22 14.04
N GLY A 65 32.24 2.15 14.83
CA GLY A 65 32.77 0.82 14.50
C GLY A 65 34.23 0.61 14.91
N ASP A 66 34.64 -0.66 14.92
CA ASP A 66 35.98 -1.11 15.33
C ASP A 66 37.11 -0.48 14.51
N GLY A 67 36.95 -0.39 13.18
CA GLY A 67 38.00 0.11 12.30
C GLY A 67 38.37 1.57 12.53
N ILE A 68 37.37 2.44 12.75
CA ILE A 68 37.62 3.86 13.07
C ILE A 68 38.23 3.99 14.47
N ALA A 69 37.74 3.23 15.44
CA ALA A 69 38.30 3.23 16.79
C ALA A 69 39.78 2.80 16.79
N ASP A 70 40.12 1.73 16.08
CA ASP A 70 41.49 1.22 16.02
C ASP A 70 42.44 2.20 15.33
N ALA A 71 42.00 2.90 14.28
CA ALA A 71 42.78 3.95 13.63
C ALA A 71 43.06 5.16 14.54
N LEU A 72 42.14 5.48 15.45
CA LEU A 72 42.25 6.60 16.39
C LEU A 72 42.91 6.20 17.72
N ALA A 73 42.97 4.91 18.04
CA ALA A 73 43.56 4.37 19.27
C ALA A 73 45.00 4.86 19.55
N PRO A 74 45.90 5.01 18.56
CA PRO A 74 47.25 5.56 18.77
C PRO A 74 47.25 6.97 19.38
N GLN A 75 46.27 7.81 19.02
CA GLN A 75 46.18 9.19 19.53
C GLN A 75 45.82 9.25 21.02
N LEU A 76 45.17 8.20 21.53
CA LEU A 76 44.84 8.03 22.95
C LEU A 76 45.90 7.26 23.74
N SER A 77 46.96 6.76 23.09
CA SER A 77 47.95 5.88 23.70
C SER A 77 48.62 6.49 24.94
N ALA A 78 49.01 7.76 24.89
CA ALA A 78 49.62 8.44 26.04
C ALA A 78 48.65 8.55 27.25
N MET A 79 47.34 8.65 27.01
CA MET A 79 46.33 8.72 28.06
C MET A 79 46.05 7.33 28.64
N ARG A 80 45.97 6.32 27.77
CA ARG A 80 45.72 4.91 28.11
C ARG A 80 46.90 4.24 28.81
N GLN A 81 48.13 4.51 28.36
CA GLN A 81 49.34 3.86 28.91
C GLN A 81 49.97 4.67 30.05
N GLN A 82 50.05 6.00 29.92
CA GLN A 82 50.77 6.84 30.90
C GLN A 82 49.84 7.49 31.94
N GLY A 83 48.52 7.37 31.77
CA GLY A 83 47.52 7.95 32.69
C GLY A 83 47.42 9.47 32.61
N LYS A 84 47.73 10.06 31.44
CA LYS A 84 47.55 11.49 31.20
C LYS A 84 46.05 11.84 31.08
N PRO A 85 45.60 13.01 31.56
CA PRO A 85 44.20 13.42 31.47
C PRO A 85 43.77 13.67 30.01
N LEU A 86 42.58 13.17 29.65
CA LEU A 86 41.89 13.50 28.40
C LEU A 86 41.31 14.92 28.48
N LYS A 87 41.78 15.84 27.64
CA LYS A 87 41.27 17.22 27.57
C LYS A 87 40.06 17.29 26.65
N ALA A 88 39.11 18.17 26.95
CA ALA A 88 37.91 18.39 26.14
C ALA A 88 38.23 18.70 24.66
N ARG A 89 39.26 19.52 24.40
CA ARG A 89 39.72 19.80 23.01
C ARG A 89 40.17 18.55 22.27
N VAL A 90 40.98 17.70 22.91
CA VAL A 90 41.48 16.47 22.28
C VAL A 90 40.35 15.50 21.99
N ALA A 91 39.37 15.39 22.90
CA ALA A 91 38.17 14.59 22.65
C ALA A 91 37.34 15.15 21.48
N ARG A 92 37.18 16.47 21.39
CA ARG A 92 36.47 17.12 20.27
C ARG A 92 37.17 16.86 18.93
N ASP A 93 38.49 17.04 18.87
CA ASP A 93 39.28 16.83 17.65
C ASP A 93 39.21 15.36 17.18
N ILE A 94 39.31 14.39 18.09
CA ILE A 94 39.18 12.96 17.79
C ILE A 94 37.77 12.61 17.32
N LEU A 95 36.72 13.19 17.93
CA LEU A 95 35.34 12.96 17.52
C LEU A 95 35.03 13.56 16.15
N ALA A 96 35.58 14.73 15.83
CA ALA A 96 35.49 15.33 14.51
C ALA A 96 36.16 14.42 13.47
N GLN A 97 37.39 13.97 13.75
CA GLN A 97 38.11 13.05 12.86
C GLN A 97 37.38 11.71 12.68
N ALA A 98 36.80 11.14 13.74
CA ALA A 98 35.98 9.93 13.64
C ALA A 98 34.75 10.15 12.74
N SER A 99 34.12 11.32 12.83
CA SER A 99 33.00 11.70 11.96
C SER A 99 33.43 11.82 10.50
N ASP A 100 34.54 12.50 10.23
CA ASP A 100 35.07 12.68 8.87
C ASP A 100 35.46 11.33 8.24
N MET A 101 36.12 10.46 9.01
CA MET A 101 36.45 9.10 8.57
C MET A 101 35.20 8.28 8.27
N SER A 102 34.16 8.38 9.11
CA SER A 102 32.89 7.70 8.88
C SER A 102 32.18 8.17 7.62
N GLN A 103 32.25 9.46 7.29
CA GLN A 103 31.68 10.02 6.07
C GLN A 103 32.46 9.56 4.81
N ALA A 104 33.76 9.32 4.93
CA ALA A 104 34.59 8.84 3.83
C ALA A 104 34.46 7.34 3.54
N LEU A 105 33.95 6.53 4.48
CA LEU A 105 33.83 5.07 4.33
C LEU A 105 32.88 4.66 3.20
N GLY A 106 31.71 5.29 3.09
CA GLY A 106 30.71 4.94 2.07
C GLY A 106 31.26 5.00 0.64
N PRO A 107 31.81 6.15 0.19
CA PRO A 107 32.43 6.26 -1.12
C PRO A 107 33.62 5.31 -1.33
N ALA A 108 34.45 5.09 -0.29
CA ALA A 108 35.58 4.19 -0.38
C ALA A 108 35.16 2.72 -0.57
N ASN A 109 34.17 2.26 0.21
CA ASN A 109 33.61 0.92 0.10
C ASN A 109 32.90 0.70 -1.24
N ALA A 110 32.17 1.71 -1.74
CA ALA A 110 31.52 1.65 -3.05
C ALA A 110 32.54 1.44 -4.18
N GLU A 111 33.66 2.16 -4.17
CA GLU A 111 34.73 1.96 -5.17
C GLU A 111 35.43 0.60 -5.02
N MET A 112 35.63 0.12 -3.78
CA MET A 112 36.18 -1.22 -3.53
C MET A 112 35.27 -2.31 -4.08
N ALA A 113 33.97 -2.24 -3.78
CA ALA A 113 32.96 -3.14 -4.34
C ALA A 113 32.96 -3.08 -5.86
N ARG A 114 32.89 -1.89 -6.46
CA ARG A 114 32.92 -1.72 -7.92
C ARG A 114 34.11 -2.42 -8.56
N ARG A 115 35.31 -2.33 -7.96
CA ARG A 115 36.51 -3.02 -8.47
C ARG A 115 36.43 -4.54 -8.32
N PHE A 116 35.93 -5.03 -7.19
CA PHE A 116 35.74 -6.46 -6.96
C PHE A 116 34.73 -7.08 -7.94
N LEU A 117 33.65 -6.35 -8.24
CA LEU A 117 32.58 -6.79 -9.15
C LEU A 117 32.98 -6.75 -10.62
N LEU A 118 33.63 -5.67 -11.07
CA LEU A 118 34.01 -5.51 -12.47
C LEU A 118 35.24 -6.35 -12.87
N GLY A 119 36.15 -6.58 -11.92
CA GLY A 119 37.48 -7.11 -12.22
C GLY A 119 38.35 -6.12 -13.03
N ASN A 120 39.67 -6.16 -12.83
CA ASN A 120 40.70 -5.48 -13.64
C ASN A 120 42.06 -6.03 -13.19
N ASN A 121 43.11 -6.26 -13.98
CA ASN A 121 43.35 -6.55 -15.40
C ASN A 121 44.75 -7.19 -15.45
N GLY A 122 44.84 -8.46 -15.08
CA GLY A 122 46.07 -9.25 -15.13
C GLY A 122 45.74 -10.74 -15.10
N ALA A 123 46.37 -11.52 -15.98
CA ALA A 123 46.19 -12.97 -15.96
C ALA A 123 46.60 -13.52 -14.58
N GLY A 124 45.64 -14.11 -13.86
CA GLY A 124 45.86 -14.70 -12.52
C GLY A 124 45.45 -13.85 -11.32
N ASP A 125 44.80 -12.69 -11.48
CA ASP A 125 44.22 -11.98 -10.32
C ASP A 125 42.96 -12.71 -9.82
N THR A 126 43.02 -13.20 -8.58
CA THR A 126 41.94 -13.94 -7.92
C THR A 126 41.04 -13.07 -7.04
N ARG A 127 41.32 -11.75 -6.94
CA ARG A 127 40.63 -10.82 -6.04
C ARG A 127 39.42 -10.19 -6.71
N ASN A 128 38.51 -11.01 -7.22
CA ASN A 128 37.31 -10.57 -7.92
C ASN A 128 36.14 -11.54 -7.68
N LEU A 129 34.94 -11.10 -8.05
CA LEU A 129 33.72 -11.89 -7.90
C LEU A 129 33.76 -13.18 -8.73
N ASP A 130 34.31 -13.16 -9.94
CA ASP A 130 34.33 -14.33 -10.82
C ASP A 130 35.09 -15.51 -10.18
N HIS A 131 36.22 -15.24 -9.55
CA HIS A 131 36.98 -16.26 -8.83
C HIS A 131 36.24 -16.78 -7.59
N ALA A 132 35.69 -15.86 -6.78
CA ALA A 132 34.90 -16.25 -5.60
C ALA A 132 33.66 -17.09 -5.98
N LEU A 133 33.01 -16.77 -7.11
CA LEU A 133 31.89 -17.54 -7.65
C LEU A 133 32.32 -18.92 -8.16
N GLN A 134 33.48 -19.05 -8.80
CA GLN A 134 34.00 -20.35 -9.23
C GLN A 134 34.16 -21.31 -8.04
N ASP A 135 34.78 -20.83 -6.95
CA ASP A 135 34.94 -21.61 -5.72
C ASP A 135 33.58 -21.94 -5.09
N PHE A 136 32.67 -20.97 -5.07
CA PHE A 136 31.31 -21.18 -4.58
C PHE A 136 30.55 -22.24 -5.38
N TYR A 137 30.61 -22.21 -6.72
CA TYR A 137 29.96 -23.19 -7.58
C TYR A 137 30.53 -24.59 -7.37
N ALA A 138 31.85 -24.72 -7.34
CA ALA A 138 32.53 -25.99 -7.11
C ALA A 138 32.18 -26.59 -5.74
N LYS A 139 32.19 -25.77 -4.68
CA LYS A 139 31.91 -26.22 -3.31
C LYS A 139 30.47 -26.69 -3.12
N ASN A 140 29.52 -26.08 -3.84
CA ASN A 140 28.09 -26.38 -3.69
C ASN A 140 27.53 -27.26 -4.82
N ASN A 141 28.38 -27.72 -5.76
CA ASN A 141 27.98 -28.49 -6.93
C ASN A 141 26.89 -27.80 -7.78
N LEU A 142 27.05 -26.49 -8.01
CA LEU A 142 26.11 -25.66 -8.75
C LEU A 142 26.65 -25.29 -10.13
N GLN A 143 25.73 -25.05 -11.07
CA GLN A 143 26.10 -24.48 -12.36
C GLN A 143 26.09 -22.94 -12.29
N PRO A 144 27.02 -22.26 -13.00
CA PRO A 144 27.00 -20.80 -13.10
C PRO A 144 25.70 -20.31 -13.74
N THR A 145 25.01 -19.36 -13.11
CA THR A 145 23.82 -18.69 -13.68
C THR A 145 23.91 -17.18 -13.52
N PRO A 146 23.32 -16.40 -14.44
CA PRO A 146 23.26 -14.93 -14.31
C PRO A 146 22.55 -14.48 -13.02
N ALA A 147 21.47 -15.15 -12.63
CA ALA A 147 20.70 -14.81 -11.43
C ALA A 147 21.54 -14.93 -10.15
N LEU A 148 22.37 -15.97 -10.06
CA LEU A 148 23.24 -16.21 -8.92
C LEU A 148 24.37 -15.18 -8.83
N ARG A 149 24.95 -14.80 -9.97
CA ARG A 149 25.90 -13.68 -10.02
C ARG A 149 25.23 -12.37 -9.57
N GLN A 150 24.06 -12.03 -10.10
CA GLN A 150 23.32 -10.81 -9.76
C GLN A 150 22.93 -10.75 -8.27
N ALA A 151 22.58 -11.88 -7.67
CA ALA A 151 22.32 -11.97 -6.24
C ALA A 151 23.56 -11.58 -5.42
N PHE A 152 24.74 -12.12 -5.75
CA PHE A 152 25.97 -11.76 -5.06
C PHE A 152 26.43 -10.34 -5.37
N GLU A 153 26.25 -9.82 -6.59
CA GLU A 153 26.50 -8.41 -6.90
C GLU A 153 25.71 -7.48 -5.98
N ARG A 154 24.42 -7.75 -5.75
CA ARG A 154 23.58 -6.99 -4.82
C ARG A 154 24.01 -7.15 -3.36
N ILE A 155 24.29 -8.38 -2.92
CA ILE A 155 24.82 -8.65 -1.57
C ILE A 155 26.07 -7.80 -1.29
N ILE A 156 27.01 -7.76 -2.24
CA ILE A 156 28.27 -7.02 -2.08
C ILE A 156 28.05 -5.51 -2.10
N ASN A 157 27.19 -4.99 -2.99
CA ASN A 157 26.86 -3.58 -3.01
C ASN A 157 26.18 -3.14 -1.70
N ASP A 158 25.25 -3.94 -1.18
CA ASP A 158 24.59 -3.67 0.09
C ASP A 158 25.56 -3.75 1.27
N MET A 159 26.48 -4.71 1.25
CA MET A 159 27.55 -4.79 2.24
C MET A 159 28.41 -3.52 2.21
N ALA A 160 28.76 -3.03 1.02
CA ALA A 160 29.53 -1.80 0.86
C ALA A 160 28.79 -0.54 1.33
N ALA A 161 27.50 -0.45 1.04
CA ALA A 161 26.66 0.68 1.46
C ALA A 161 26.46 0.74 2.99
N ASN A 162 26.38 -0.41 3.65
CA ASN A 162 26.01 -0.49 5.07
C ASN A 162 27.19 -0.79 6.01
N SER A 163 28.40 -1.04 5.50
CA SER A 163 29.55 -1.38 6.33
C SER A 163 30.05 -0.18 7.16
N GLN A 164 30.26 -0.42 8.45
CA GLN A 164 30.90 0.52 9.38
C GLN A 164 32.43 0.41 9.40
N LYS A 165 33.01 -0.46 8.57
CA LYS A 165 34.46 -0.60 8.38
C LYS A 165 34.84 -0.47 6.91
N LEU A 166 36.11 -0.16 6.65
CA LEU A 166 36.66 -0.26 5.30
C LEU A 166 36.70 -1.74 4.88
N LEU A 167 36.11 -2.07 3.74
CA LEU A 167 36.05 -3.42 3.21
C LEU A 167 37.30 -3.78 2.41
N SER A 168 37.81 -4.99 2.61
CA SER A 168 38.85 -5.59 1.78
C SER A 168 38.25 -6.50 0.69
N TYR A 169 39.05 -6.87 -0.31
CA TYR A 169 38.66 -7.91 -1.28
C TYR A 169 38.43 -9.27 -0.62
N GLN A 170 39.14 -9.57 0.47
CA GLN A 170 38.92 -10.79 1.22
C GLN A 170 37.56 -10.78 1.93
N ASP A 171 37.18 -9.65 2.56
CA ASP A 171 35.85 -9.52 3.19
C ASP A 171 34.72 -9.77 2.17
N MET A 172 34.88 -9.29 0.93
CA MET A 172 33.92 -9.50 -0.16
C MET A 172 33.91 -10.94 -0.68
N ALA A 173 35.08 -11.57 -0.82
CA ALA A 173 35.17 -12.98 -1.19
C ALA A 173 34.56 -13.88 -0.10
N ASP A 174 34.82 -13.60 1.18
CA ASP A 174 34.29 -14.33 2.33
C ASP A 174 32.76 -14.17 2.46
N ALA A 175 32.17 -13.13 1.87
CA ALA A 175 30.72 -12.96 1.81
C ALA A 175 30.05 -13.87 0.77
N VAL A 176 30.79 -14.42 -0.20
CA VAL A 176 30.27 -15.32 -1.25
C VAL A 176 30.09 -16.75 -0.70
N THR A 177 29.05 -16.93 0.12
CA THR A 177 28.73 -18.22 0.76
C THR A 177 27.25 -18.56 0.68
N MET A 178 26.93 -19.85 0.89
CA MET A 178 25.55 -20.32 0.87
C MET A 178 24.75 -19.71 2.02
N GLN A 179 25.39 -19.54 3.18
CA GLN A 179 24.77 -18.92 4.34
C GLN A 179 24.39 -17.46 4.07
N THR A 180 25.27 -16.67 3.42
CA THR A 180 24.97 -15.28 3.05
C THR A 180 23.83 -15.20 2.03
N LEU A 181 23.79 -16.13 1.08
CA LEU A 181 22.68 -16.19 0.11
C LEU A 181 21.37 -16.56 0.79
N GLN A 182 21.38 -17.55 1.69
CA GLN A 182 20.20 -17.98 2.44
C GLN A 182 19.65 -16.89 3.38
N SER A 183 20.50 -16.02 3.94
CA SER A 183 20.04 -14.88 4.73
C SER A 183 19.32 -13.80 3.90
N ARG A 184 19.39 -13.90 2.57
CA ARG A 184 18.64 -13.08 1.61
C ARG A 184 17.62 -13.94 0.85
N PRO A 185 16.49 -14.27 1.49
CA PRO A 185 15.55 -15.25 0.95
C PRO A 185 15.01 -14.93 -0.45
N ALA A 186 14.76 -13.66 -0.77
CA ALA A 186 14.28 -13.27 -2.10
C ALA A 186 15.35 -13.52 -3.20
N ASP A 187 16.60 -13.15 -2.93
CA ASP A 187 17.74 -13.46 -3.80
C ASP A 187 17.91 -14.96 -3.97
N TYR A 188 17.83 -15.72 -2.86
CA TYR A 188 17.93 -17.18 -2.87
C TYR A 188 16.85 -17.83 -3.77
N MET A 189 15.59 -17.42 -3.62
CA MET A 189 14.49 -17.95 -4.43
C MET A 189 14.63 -17.60 -5.91
N LEU A 190 15.07 -16.37 -6.23
CA LEU A 190 15.31 -15.93 -7.61
C LEU A 190 16.45 -16.72 -8.29
N CYS A 191 17.41 -17.24 -7.52
CA CYS A 191 18.48 -18.07 -8.06
C CYS A 191 18.01 -19.47 -8.47
N GLY A 192 16.87 -19.95 -7.94
CA GLY A 192 16.30 -21.25 -8.29
C GLY A 192 17.17 -22.46 -7.90
N ILE A 193 18.04 -22.32 -6.89
CA ILE A 193 18.97 -23.39 -6.49
C ILE A 193 18.24 -24.55 -5.79
N ASP A 194 17.22 -24.24 -4.98
CA ASP A 194 16.37 -25.24 -4.35
C ASP A 194 15.04 -25.35 -5.12
N PRO A 195 14.75 -26.50 -5.77
CA PRO A 195 13.53 -26.67 -6.56
C PRO A 195 12.24 -26.59 -5.72
N GLN A 196 12.32 -26.79 -4.39
CA GLN A 196 11.16 -26.70 -3.50
C GLN A 196 10.88 -25.25 -3.08
N LEU A 197 11.90 -24.39 -3.10
CA LEU A 197 11.82 -22.99 -2.67
C LEU A 197 12.05 -22.05 -3.85
N THR A 198 11.30 -22.28 -4.93
CA THR A 198 11.36 -21.45 -6.14
C THR A 198 10.19 -20.48 -6.21
N ARG A 199 10.35 -19.45 -7.05
CA ARG A 199 9.27 -18.54 -7.44
C ARG A 199 8.06 -19.31 -8.00
N ASP A 200 8.28 -20.27 -8.89
CA ASP A 200 7.19 -21.00 -9.55
C ASP A 200 6.46 -21.94 -8.60
N ALA A 201 7.18 -22.63 -7.71
CA ALA A 201 6.56 -23.44 -6.67
C ALA A 201 5.69 -22.59 -5.72
N ALA A 202 6.16 -21.38 -5.37
CA ALA A 202 5.39 -20.46 -4.54
C ALA A 202 4.16 -19.92 -5.28
N LEU A 203 4.27 -19.65 -6.59
CA LEU A 203 3.14 -19.25 -7.44
C LEU A 203 2.08 -20.35 -7.51
N ASP A 204 2.48 -21.60 -7.74
CA ASP A 204 1.55 -22.73 -7.82
C ASP A 204 0.83 -22.96 -6.48
N ALA A 205 1.57 -22.87 -5.38
CA ALA A 205 1.01 -22.97 -4.03
C ALA A 205 0.02 -21.83 -3.74
N CYS A 206 0.39 -20.59 -4.06
CA CYS A 206 -0.45 -19.42 -3.86
C CYS A 206 -1.70 -19.45 -4.76
N ALA A 207 -1.55 -19.80 -6.04
CA ALA A 207 -2.67 -19.95 -6.95
C ALA A 207 -3.68 -21.02 -6.47
N THR A 208 -3.17 -22.14 -5.96
CA THR A 208 -3.99 -23.19 -5.35
C THR A 208 -4.69 -22.69 -4.09
N HIS A 209 -3.98 -21.98 -3.22
CA HIS A 209 -4.53 -21.40 -2.00
C HIS A 209 -5.68 -20.41 -2.28
N LEU A 210 -5.52 -19.59 -3.32
CA LEU A 210 -6.52 -18.61 -3.73
C LEU A 210 -7.63 -19.22 -4.61
N GLY A 211 -7.41 -20.38 -5.21
CA GLY A 211 -8.34 -21.00 -6.16
C GLY A 211 -8.41 -20.23 -7.47
N VAL A 212 -7.27 -19.72 -7.96
CA VAL A 212 -7.17 -18.93 -9.19
C VAL A 212 -6.40 -19.67 -10.28
N ASP A 213 -6.82 -19.50 -11.52
CA ASP A 213 -6.23 -20.11 -12.71
C ASP A 213 -6.17 -19.12 -13.89
N GLY A 214 -5.75 -19.61 -15.06
CA GLY A 214 -5.74 -18.87 -16.31
C GLY A 214 -5.12 -17.48 -16.21
N GLU A 215 -5.90 -16.46 -16.59
CA GLU A 215 -5.51 -15.06 -16.58
C GLU A 215 -5.15 -14.54 -15.18
N LEU A 216 -5.92 -14.91 -14.15
CA LEU A 216 -5.64 -14.47 -12.78
C LEU A 216 -4.35 -15.08 -12.25
N LYS A 217 -4.05 -16.35 -12.56
CA LYS A 217 -2.76 -16.95 -12.23
C LYS A 217 -1.60 -16.25 -12.94
N ALA A 218 -1.78 -15.83 -14.19
CA ALA A 218 -0.77 -15.06 -14.90
C ALA A 218 -0.51 -13.69 -14.24
N GLN A 219 -1.56 -12.96 -13.86
CA GLN A 219 -1.43 -11.71 -13.12
C GLN A 219 -0.77 -11.91 -11.75
N LEU A 220 -1.13 -12.97 -11.02
CA LEU A 220 -0.49 -13.33 -9.74
C LEU A 220 1.00 -13.59 -9.91
N GLY A 221 1.40 -14.28 -10.99
CA GLY A 221 2.81 -14.50 -11.31
C GLY A 221 3.58 -13.20 -11.51
N GLN A 222 3.05 -12.28 -12.31
CA GLN A 222 3.67 -10.96 -12.52
C GLN A 222 3.77 -10.15 -11.22
N LEU A 223 2.74 -10.24 -10.37
CA LEU A 223 2.76 -9.59 -9.06
C LEU A 223 3.84 -10.20 -8.14
N MET A 224 3.97 -11.52 -8.11
CA MET A 224 5.00 -12.20 -7.33
C MET A 224 6.42 -11.86 -7.81
N ASP A 225 6.63 -11.68 -9.11
CA ASP A 225 7.92 -11.22 -9.64
C ASP A 225 8.29 -9.84 -9.09
N ARG A 226 7.32 -8.92 -9.01
CA ARG A 226 7.55 -7.59 -8.42
C ARG A 226 7.87 -7.68 -6.94
N VAL A 227 7.09 -8.46 -6.18
CA VAL A 227 7.33 -8.67 -4.74
C VAL A 227 8.73 -9.24 -4.51
N LEU A 228 9.17 -10.21 -5.31
CA LEU A 228 10.52 -10.78 -5.22
C LEU A 228 11.60 -9.74 -5.50
N VAL A 229 11.43 -8.93 -6.54
CA VAL A 229 12.36 -7.85 -6.89
C VAL A 229 12.41 -6.79 -5.78
N GLU A 230 11.26 -6.37 -5.25
CA GLU A 230 11.15 -5.40 -4.16
C GLU A 230 11.81 -5.89 -2.88
N GLU A 231 11.48 -7.10 -2.42
CA GLU A 231 12.03 -7.68 -1.19
C GLU A 231 13.53 -7.96 -1.31
N SER A 232 13.99 -8.29 -2.52
CA SER A 232 15.41 -8.46 -2.79
C SER A 232 16.17 -7.12 -2.80
N ALA A 233 15.59 -6.07 -3.39
CA ALA A 233 16.15 -4.72 -3.36
C ALA A 233 16.13 -4.10 -1.94
N ALA A 234 15.10 -4.40 -1.15
CA ALA A 234 15.01 -4.00 0.25
C ALA A 234 15.96 -4.78 1.18
N GLY A 235 16.51 -5.89 0.69
CA GLY A 235 17.41 -6.75 1.45
C GLY A 235 16.76 -7.39 2.66
N ARG A 236 15.53 -7.90 2.47
CA ARG A 236 14.81 -8.68 3.48
C ARG A 236 15.74 -9.71 4.11
N GLN A 237 15.77 -9.74 5.44
CA GLN A 237 16.46 -10.76 6.21
C GLN A 237 15.47 -11.86 6.63
N GLY A 238 15.95 -13.09 6.75
CA GLY A 238 15.14 -14.22 7.20
C GLY A 238 15.60 -15.53 6.58
N THR A 239 14.73 -16.54 6.60
CA THR A 239 14.99 -17.82 5.94
C THR A 239 14.21 -17.94 4.62
N PRO A 240 14.74 -18.67 3.61
CA PRO A 240 14.01 -18.89 2.37
C PRO A 240 12.68 -19.63 2.58
N ALA A 241 12.61 -20.54 3.55
CA ALA A 241 11.40 -21.28 3.88
C ALA A 241 10.29 -20.39 4.46
N ASP A 242 10.65 -19.45 5.34
CA ASP A 242 9.68 -18.48 5.89
C ASP A 242 9.13 -17.59 4.80
N PHE A 243 10.00 -17.08 3.94
CA PHE A 243 9.59 -16.20 2.84
C PHE A 243 8.77 -16.93 1.77
N PHE A 244 9.13 -18.17 1.44
CA PHE A 244 8.33 -19.03 0.56
C PHE A 244 6.91 -19.21 1.11
N ARG A 245 6.78 -19.45 2.41
CA ARG A 245 5.48 -19.55 3.08
C ARG A 245 4.71 -18.24 2.99
N ASP A 246 5.36 -17.11 3.28
CA ASP A 246 4.73 -15.78 3.17
C ASP A 246 4.15 -15.53 1.76
N LEU A 247 4.88 -15.92 0.71
CA LEU A 247 4.41 -15.82 -0.67
C LEU A 247 3.27 -16.80 -0.97
N SER A 248 3.40 -18.05 -0.52
CA SER A 248 2.44 -19.13 -0.76
C SER A 248 1.09 -18.89 -0.08
N THR A 249 1.07 -18.16 1.03
CA THR A 249 -0.15 -17.81 1.77
C THR A 249 -0.62 -16.37 1.55
N ALA A 250 -0.07 -15.69 0.53
CA ALA A 250 -0.42 -14.30 0.20
C ALA A 250 -0.29 -13.33 1.38
N SER A 251 0.73 -13.48 2.23
CA SER A 251 0.90 -12.69 3.46
C SER A 251 1.37 -11.27 3.22
N GLN A 252 1.99 -10.99 2.07
CA GLN A 252 2.45 -9.65 1.69
C GLN A 252 1.28 -8.75 1.32
N THR A 253 1.34 -7.45 1.64
CA THR A 253 0.21 -6.52 1.45
C THR A 253 -0.34 -6.53 0.03
N SER A 254 0.53 -6.51 -0.99
CA SER A 254 0.09 -6.57 -2.40
C SER A 254 -0.57 -7.91 -2.74
N LEU A 255 -0.08 -9.04 -2.21
CA LEU A 255 -0.73 -10.34 -2.39
C LEU A 255 -2.06 -10.43 -1.62
N GLN A 256 -2.18 -9.78 -0.44
CA GLN A 256 -3.44 -9.66 0.29
C GLN A 256 -4.47 -8.84 -0.49
N CYS A 257 -4.05 -7.75 -1.14
CA CYS A 257 -4.89 -6.97 -2.06
C CYS A 257 -5.41 -7.85 -3.20
N PHE A 258 -4.53 -8.61 -3.84
CA PHE A 258 -4.90 -9.55 -4.90
C PHE A 258 -5.88 -10.62 -4.42
N ALA A 259 -5.59 -11.23 -3.26
CA ALA A 259 -6.43 -12.25 -2.64
C ALA A 259 -7.84 -11.70 -2.31
N PHE A 260 -7.92 -10.48 -1.79
CA PHE A 260 -9.19 -9.80 -1.49
C PHE A 260 -10.03 -9.56 -2.73
N ALA A 261 -9.42 -9.08 -3.83
CA ALA A 261 -10.12 -8.95 -5.12
C ALA A 261 -10.60 -10.29 -5.69
N CYS A 262 -9.94 -11.40 -5.32
CA CYS A 262 -10.37 -12.76 -5.62
C CYS A 262 -11.40 -13.33 -4.63
N GLY A 263 -11.97 -12.49 -3.75
CA GLY A 263 -13.00 -12.89 -2.79
C GLY A 263 -12.49 -13.56 -1.51
N LYS A 264 -11.18 -13.52 -1.23
CA LYS A 264 -10.64 -14.04 0.04
C LYS A 264 -10.66 -12.97 1.13
N PRO A 265 -11.03 -13.32 2.37
CA PRO A 265 -10.92 -12.40 3.49
C PRO A 265 -9.45 -12.20 3.89
N GLY A 266 -9.15 -11.18 4.70
CA GLY A 266 -7.84 -11.02 5.35
C GLY A 266 -7.17 -9.67 5.14
N LEU A 267 -7.58 -8.89 4.14
CA LEU A 267 -7.11 -7.52 3.95
C LEU A 267 -7.73 -6.61 5.01
N ARG A 268 -6.92 -6.13 5.95
CA ARG A 268 -7.39 -5.36 7.11
C ARG A 268 -7.58 -3.87 6.82
N ASP A 269 -6.77 -3.33 5.91
CA ASP A 269 -6.80 -1.91 5.57
C ASP A 269 -8.07 -1.58 4.77
N ALA A 270 -8.88 -0.65 5.28
CA ALA A 270 -10.15 -0.28 4.66
C ALA A 270 -9.94 0.44 3.32
N THR A 271 -8.96 1.34 3.23
CA THR A 271 -8.62 2.07 2.00
C THR A 271 -8.22 1.10 0.89
N LEU A 272 -7.38 0.12 1.21
CA LEU A 272 -6.98 -0.91 0.26
C LEU A 272 -8.16 -1.78 -0.17
N ARG A 273 -9.08 -2.12 0.75
CA ARG A 273 -10.32 -2.83 0.37
C ARG A 273 -11.15 -2.01 -0.61
N ASP A 274 -11.37 -0.73 -0.33
CA ASP A 274 -12.15 0.15 -1.20
C ASP A 274 -11.54 0.30 -2.60
N VAL A 275 -10.21 0.43 -2.68
CA VAL A 275 -9.47 0.43 -3.95
C VAL A 275 -9.64 -0.89 -4.71
N MET A 276 -9.46 -2.02 -4.03
CA MET A 276 -9.55 -3.32 -4.68
C MET A 276 -10.99 -3.66 -5.12
N ASN A 277 -12.01 -3.04 -4.52
CA ASN A 277 -13.39 -3.17 -4.97
C ASN A 277 -13.63 -2.55 -6.35
N LEU A 278 -12.84 -1.53 -6.71
CA LEU A 278 -12.92 -0.87 -8.02
C LEU A 278 -12.07 -1.59 -9.08
N ALA A 279 -11.24 -2.56 -8.69
CA ALA A 279 -10.28 -3.20 -9.58
C ALA A 279 -10.96 -4.02 -10.70
N PRO A 280 -10.75 -3.67 -11.98
CA PRO A 280 -11.15 -4.53 -13.09
C PRO A 280 -10.45 -5.88 -13.01
N ARG A 281 -11.14 -6.97 -13.38
CA ARG A 281 -10.59 -8.34 -13.29
C ARG A 281 -9.29 -8.50 -14.08
N GLN A 282 -9.18 -7.82 -15.22
CA GLN A 282 -7.99 -7.82 -16.08
C GLN A 282 -6.78 -7.05 -15.51
N SER A 283 -6.97 -6.29 -14.42
CA SER A 283 -5.97 -5.37 -13.87
C SER A 283 -5.78 -5.53 -12.36
N VAL A 284 -6.25 -6.64 -11.77
CA VAL A 284 -6.14 -6.89 -10.32
C VAL A 284 -4.69 -6.91 -9.87
N GLY A 285 -3.79 -7.56 -10.62
CA GLY A 285 -2.36 -7.60 -10.30
C GLY A 285 -1.70 -6.22 -10.27
N GLU A 286 -2.02 -5.38 -11.26
CA GLU A 286 -1.52 -4.00 -11.33
C GLU A 286 -2.07 -3.13 -10.20
N MET A 287 -3.39 -3.17 -9.99
CA MET A 287 -4.04 -2.45 -8.89
C MET A 287 -3.46 -2.86 -7.55
N ALA A 288 -3.29 -4.16 -7.30
CA ALA A 288 -2.75 -4.68 -6.04
C ALA A 288 -1.32 -4.20 -5.76
N SER A 289 -0.47 -4.19 -6.79
CA SER A 289 0.89 -3.65 -6.72
C SER A 289 0.86 -2.16 -6.40
N LEU A 290 0.13 -1.38 -7.20
CA LEU A 290 0.10 0.08 -7.11
C LEU A 290 -0.56 0.56 -5.81
N ALA A 291 -1.66 -0.07 -5.40
CA ALA A 291 -2.35 0.23 -4.16
C ALA A 291 -1.41 0.06 -2.96
N SER A 292 -0.64 -1.04 -2.91
CA SER A 292 0.30 -1.28 -1.83
C SER A 292 1.42 -0.21 -1.77
N GLN A 293 1.86 0.30 -2.93
CA GLN A 293 2.91 1.30 -3.05
C GLN A 293 2.43 2.72 -2.66
N LEU A 294 1.19 3.07 -3.05
CA LEU A 294 0.66 4.43 -2.93
C LEU A 294 -0.25 4.66 -1.72
N ASN A 295 -0.77 3.60 -1.09
CA ASN A 295 -1.75 3.72 0.00
C ASN A 295 -1.27 4.66 1.12
N LEU A 296 -0.03 4.49 1.58
CA LEU A 296 0.52 5.32 2.65
C LEU A 296 0.82 6.74 2.13
N GLY A 297 -0.03 7.69 2.49
CA GLY A 297 0.12 9.12 2.15
C GLY A 297 -0.55 9.53 0.84
N GLY A 298 -1.05 8.60 0.02
CA GLY A 298 -1.72 8.87 -1.26
C GLY A 298 -3.22 8.58 -1.29
N GLY A 299 -3.70 7.55 -0.58
CA GLY A 299 -5.14 7.23 -0.53
C GLY A 299 -5.78 6.80 -1.85
N ILE A 300 -7.10 6.60 -1.85
CA ILE A 300 -7.87 5.99 -2.96
C ILE A 300 -7.74 6.82 -4.24
N ALA A 301 -8.02 8.13 -4.16
CA ALA A 301 -8.04 9.01 -5.32
C ALA A 301 -6.72 8.99 -6.11
N LEU A 302 -5.58 9.01 -5.42
CA LEU A 302 -4.28 8.95 -6.08
C LEU A 302 -4.06 7.61 -6.77
N ILE A 303 -4.44 6.51 -6.11
CA ILE A 303 -4.35 5.17 -6.68
C ILE A 303 -5.21 5.07 -7.95
N MET A 304 -6.42 5.63 -7.94
CA MET A 304 -7.32 5.64 -9.11
C MET A 304 -6.71 6.44 -10.27
N VAL A 305 -6.19 7.64 -10.03
CA VAL A 305 -5.52 8.45 -11.07
C VAL A 305 -4.33 7.70 -11.66
N ALA A 306 -3.47 7.15 -10.81
CA ALA A 306 -2.31 6.40 -11.29
C ALA A 306 -2.74 5.14 -12.06
N MET A 307 -3.80 4.45 -11.66
CA MET A 307 -4.33 3.32 -12.44
C MET A 307 -4.93 3.75 -13.79
N GLN A 308 -5.57 4.93 -13.87
CA GLN A 308 -6.08 5.47 -15.14
C GLN A 308 -4.97 5.62 -16.18
N HIS A 309 -3.75 5.96 -15.73
CA HIS A 309 -2.56 6.12 -16.59
C HIS A 309 -1.61 4.91 -16.55
N MET A 310 -2.07 3.74 -16.09
CA MET A 310 -1.21 2.56 -15.94
C MET A 310 -0.58 2.13 -17.27
N ASP A 311 -1.33 2.11 -18.37
CA ASP A 311 -0.83 1.69 -19.67
C ASP A 311 0.30 2.61 -20.18
N GLU A 312 0.17 3.92 -19.98
CA GLU A 312 1.20 4.90 -20.32
C GLU A 312 2.47 4.69 -19.48
N MET A 313 2.30 4.50 -18.17
CA MET A 313 3.41 4.21 -17.27
C MET A 313 4.10 2.89 -17.61
N ARG A 314 3.36 1.88 -18.03
CA ARG A 314 3.92 0.59 -18.48
C ARG A 314 4.57 0.66 -19.85
N ALA A 315 4.12 1.53 -20.74
CA ALA A 315 4.83 1.81 -21.98
C ALA A 315 6.22 2.44 -21.71
N GLN A 316 6.31 3.30 -20.69
CA GLN A 316 7.59 3.91 -20.26
C GLN A 316 8.47 2.95 -19.47
N GLN A 317 7.86 2.15 -18.56
CA GLN A 317 8.55 1.19 -17.72
C GLN A 317 7.84 -0.18 -17.75
N PRO A 318 8.15 -1.03 -18.75
CA PRO A 318 7.42 -2.28 -18.96
C PRO A 318 7.59 -3.32 -17.87
N GLN A 319 8.68 -3.25 -17.10
CA GLN A 319 9.06 -4.27 -16.13
C GLN A 319 9.36 -3.67 -14.75
N GLY A 320 9.12 -4.47 -13.73
CA GLY A 320 9.43 -4.14 -12.33
C GLY A 320 8.50 -3.12 -11.67
N PRO A 321 8.79 -2.73 -10.42
CA PRO A 321 8.03 -1.74 -9.67
C PRO A 321 8.16 -0.35 -10.30
N LEU A 322 7.05 0.38 -10.44
CA LEU A 322 7.06 1.71 -11.07
C LEU A 322 7.94 2.68 -10.26
N SER A 323 8.86 3.35 -10.95
CA SER A 323 9.69 4.37 -10.35
C SER A 323 8.88 5.61 -9.97
N ARG A 324 9.39 6.40 -9.03
CA ARG A 324 8.76 7.68 -8.63
C ARG A 324 8.64 8.66 -9.79
N GLU A 325 9.64 8.69 -10.67
CA GLU A 325 9.63 9.52 -11.88
C GLU A 325 8.49 9.08 -12.80
N THR A 326 8.37 7.77 -13.06
CA THR A 326 7.31 7.21 -13.91
C THR A 326 5.93 7.47 -13.33
N LEU A 327 5.76 7.31 -12.01
CA LEU A 327 4.49 7.62 -11.32
C LEU A 327 4.10 9.09 -11.47
N TRP A 328 5.05 10.00 -11.22
CA TRP A 328 4.79 11.43 -11.31
C TRP A 328 4.49 11.88 -12.74
N GLN A 329 5.34 11.48 -13.70
CA GLN A 329 5.16 11.83 -15.11
C GLN A 329 3.87 11.23 -15.68
N GLY A 330 3.53 9.99 -15.32
CA GLY A 330 2.29 9.36 -15.76
C GLY A 330 1.05 10.08 -15.25
N CYS A 331 1.02 10.45 -13.96
CA CYS A 331 -0.15 11.10 -13.37
C CYS A 331 -0.31 12.57 -13.75
N PHE A 332 0.79 13.30 -13.94
CA PHE A 332 0.76 14.77 -14.05
C PHE A 332 1.34 15.31 -15.37
N GLN A 333 1.92 14.44 -16.20
CA GLN A 333 2.49 14.79 -17.51
C GLN A 333 3.54 15.92 -17.45
N GLU A 334 4.27 15.99 -16.33
CA GLU A 334 5.34 16.95 -16.08
C GLU A 334 6.55 16.26 -15.41
N PRO A 335 7.77 16.80 -15.50
CA PRO A 335 8.94 16.23 -14.82
C PRO A 335 8.78 16.21 -13.30
N MET A 336 9.31 15.17 -12.63
CA MET A 336 9.28 15.11 -11.17
C MET A 336 10.17 16.20 -10.54
N PRO A 337 9.69 16.92 -9.50
CA PRO A 337 10.54 17.82 -8.75
C PRO A 337 11.75 17.10 -8.12
N GLN A 338 12.94 17.68 -8.28
CA GLN A 338 14.21 17.05 -7.89
C GLN A 338 14.29 16.71 -6.40
N ASP A 339 13.65 17.50 -5.54
CA ASP A 339 13.67 17.28 -4.09
C ASP A 339 12.89 16.04 -3.66
N LEU A 340 11.99 15.51 -4.50
CA LEU A 340 11.20 14.32 -4.20
C LEU A 340 11.98 13.01 -4.35
N ALA A 341 13.04 12.99 -5.16
CA ALA A 341 13.82 11.79 -5.42
C ALA A 341 14.41 11.19 -4.11
N ALA A 342 14.83 12.05 -3.17
CA ALA A 342 15.44 11.64 -1.91
C ALA A 342 14.45 11.46 -0.74
N LYS A 343 13.15 11.73 -0.93
CA LYS A 343 12.16 11.67 0.15
C LYS A 343 11.78 10.25 0.54
N SER A 344 11.13 10.09 1.70
CA SER A 344 10.49 8.81 2.05
C SER A 344 9.35 8.51 1.08
N GLN A 345 8.94 7.23 0.97
CA GLN A 345 7.81 6.86 0.10
C GLN A 345 6.52 7.59 0.50
N ARG A 346 6.27 7.72 1.80
CA ARG A 346 5.12 8.46 2.33
C ARG A 346 5.14 9.92 1.90
N ASP A 347 6.27 10.61 2.05
CA ASP A 347 6.37 12.03 1.70
C ASP A 347 6.28 12.25 0.19
N PHE A 348 6.78 11.32 -0.62
CA PHE A 348 6.55 11.32 -2.07
C PHE A 348 5.06 11.17 -2.41
N ASN A 349 4.39 10.17 -1.84
CA ASN A 349 2.95 9.94 -2.05
C ASN A 349 2.12 11.16 -1.60
N SER A 350 2.47 11.78 -0.46
CA SER A 350 1.82 13.00 0.01
C SER A 350 2.05 14.18 -0.93
N ALA A 351 3.24 14.32 -1.54
CA ALA A 351 3.47 15.37 -2.53
C ALA A 351 2.58 15.17 -3.79
N MET A 352 2.39 13.93 -4.23
CA MET A 352 1.46 13.65 -5.34
C MET A 352 0.00 13.94 -4.94
N TYR A 353 -0.40 13.59 -3.72
CA TYR A 353 -1.74 13.90 -3.18
C TYR A 353 -2.00 15.42 -3.15
N GLU A 354 -1.05 16.20 -2.65
CA GLU A 354 -1.13 17.66 -2.62
C GLU A 354 -1.18 18.29 -4.02
N LYS A 355 -0.42 17.74 -4.97
CA LYS A 355 -0.49 18.17 -6.39
C LYS A 355 -1.91 17.98 -6.93
N LEU A 356 -2.52 16.83 -6.67
CA LEU A 356 -3.87 16.50 -7.10
C LEU A 356 -4.93 17.43 -6.45
N LEU A 357 -4.79 17.71 -5.15
CA LEU A 357 -5.63 18.73 -4.48
C LEU A 357 -5.52 20.10 -5.15
N GLY A 358 -4.29 20.53 -5.46
CA GLY A 358 -4.03 21.80 -6.13
C GLY A 358 -4.68 21.89 -7.52
N MET A 359 -4.80 20.78 -8.25
CA MET A 359 -5.49 20.74 -9.54
C MET A 359 -6.98 21.07 -9.41
N PHE A 360 -7.66 20.56 -8.37
CA PHE A 360 -9.06 20.88 -8.11
C PHE A 360 -9.24 22.30 -7.58
N GLN A 361 -8.36 22.75 -6.69
CA GLN A 361 -8.40 24.12 -6.16
C GLN A 361 -8.26 25.17 -7.27
N ALA A 362 -7.50 24.86 -8.33
CA ALA A 362 -7.32 25.76 -9.46
C ALA A 362 -8.57 25.91 -10.36
N ARG A 363 -9.61 25.09 -10.18
CA ARG A 363 -10.80 25.08 -11.05
C ARG A 363 -11.89 26.05 -10.61
N THR A 364 -11.99 26.33 -9.32
CA THR A 364 -13.10 27.10 -8.76
C THR A 364 -12.69 27.76 -7.44
N GLU A 365 -13.39 28.83 -7.08
CA GLU A 365 -13.24 29.49 -5.78
C GLU A 365 -13.94 28.72 -4.63
N ASP A 366 -14.70 27.66 -4.94
CA ASP A 366 -15.33 26.81 -3.93
C ASP A 366 -14.27 26.10 -3.06
N PRO A 367 -14.19 26.41 -1.74
CA PRO A 367 -13.22 25.78 -0.85
C PRO A 367 -13.45 24.26 -0.68
N ALA A 368 -14.64 23.74 -1.03
CA ALA A 368 -14.93 22.31 -0.97
C ALA A 368 -14.49 21.54 -2.23
N ALA A 369 -14.04 22.23 -3.28
CA ALA A 369 -13.68 21.60 -4.55
C ALA A 369 -12.58 20.52 -4.44
N PRO A 370 -11.49 20.72 -3.67
CA PRO A 370 -10.48 19.67 -3.52
C PRO A 370 -11.04 18.40 -2.89
N PHE A 371 -11.80 18.52 -1.79
CA PHE A 371 -12.43 17.36 -1.16
C PHE A 371 -13.40 16.66 -2.10
N THR A 372 -14.22 17.44 -2.80
CA THR A 372 -15.19 16.91 -3.77
C THR A 372 -14.51 16.17 -4.92
N GLY A 373 -13.47 16.76 -5.51
CA GLY A 373 -12.71 16.13 -6.58
C GLY A 373 -12.10 14.80 -6.15
N MET A 374 -11.52 14.75 -4.95
CA MET A 374 -10.98 13.51 -4.38
C MET A 374 -12.06 12.46 -4.12
N LEU A 375 -13.25 12.87 -3.70
CA LEU A 375 -14.39 11.96 -3.53
C LEU A 375 -14.85 11.38 -4.87
N LEU A 376 -14.92 12.19 -5.93
CA LEU A 376 -15.30 11.74 -7.27
C LEU A 376 -14.29 10.72 -7.83
N LEU A 377 -13.00 11.01 -7.73
CA LEU A 377 -11.93 10.07 -8.09
C LEU A 377 -12.04 8.76 -7.32
N SER A 378 -12.30 8.84 -6.02
CA SER A 378 -12.48 7.66 -5.14
C SER A 378 -13.74 6.87 -5.49
N ALA A 379 -14.70 7.48 -6.17
CA ALA A 379 -15.88 6.83 -6.73
C ALA A 379 -15.68 6.32 -8.16
N GLY A 380 -14.45 6.31 -8.68
CA GLY A 380 -14.10 5.78 -9.99
C GLY A 380 -14.35 6.73 -11.18
N VAL A 381 -14.73 7.99 -10.92
CA VAL A 381 -14.85 9.04 -11.95
C VAL A 381 -13.45 9.39 -12.48
N SER A 382 -13.32 9.58 -13.79
CA SER A 382 -12.03 9.94 -14.40
C SER A 382 -11.52 11.30 -13.90
N LEU A 383 -10.21 11.52 -13.96
CA LEU A 383 -9.61 12.79 -13.54
C LEU A 383 -10.18 13.99 -14.31
N GLU A 384 -10.32 13.86 -15.63
CA GLU A 384 -10.86 14.88 -16.51
C GLU A 384 -12.28 15.24 -16.09
N LYS A 385 -13.11 14.22 -15.84
CA LYS A 385 -14.49 14.47 -15.43
C LYS A 385 -14.58 15.05 -14.03
N ALA A 386 -13.76 14.57 -13.09
CA ALA A 386 -13.74 15.11 -11.74
C ALA A 386 -13.37 16.60 -11.75
N LEU A 387 -12.43 17.01 -12.60
CA LEU A 387 -12.02 18.42 -12.76
C LEU A 387 -13.13 19.28 -13.38
N GLU A 388 -13.91 18.75 -14.33
CA GLU A 388 -15.11 19.41 -14.85
C GLU A 388 -16.19 19.53 -13.76
N ALA A 389 -16.45 18.45 -13.03
CA ALA A 389 -17.59 18.35 -12.12
C ALA A 389 -17.46 19.21 -10.85
N VAL A 390 -16.25 19.60 -10.45
CA VAL A 390 -16.06 20.54 -9.34
C VAL A 390 -16.48 21.97 -9.68
N GLU A 391 -16.59 22.31 -10.97
CA GLU A 391 -17.11 23.61 -11.43
C GLU A 391 -18.64 23.69 -11.32
N GLY A 392 -19.33 22.54 -11.22
CA GLY A 392 -20.77 22.42 -11.01
C GLY A 392 -21.59 22.28 -12.30
N GLY A 393 -22.81 21.76 -12.18
CA GLY A 393 -23.73 21.58 -13.32
C GLY A 393 -23.31 20.45 -14.28
N ALA A 394 -22.52 19.49 -13.79
CA ALA A 394 -22.03 18.38 -14.61
C ALA A 394 -23.15 17.40 -14.98
N ARG A 395 -22.92 16.69 -16.08
CA ARG A 395 -23.66 15.50 -16.48
C ARG A 395 -22.72 14.30 -16.37
N PHE A 396 -23.19 13.18 -15.87
CA PHE A 396 -22.43 11.93 -15.84
C PHE A 396 -23.05 10.91 -16.79
N ASP A 397 -22.23 10.35 -17.67
CA ASP A 397 -22.53 9.16 -18.45
C ASP A 397 -21.54 8.02 -18.10
N LEU A 398 -21.76 6.78 -18.57
CA LEU A 398 -20.89 5.64 -18.22
C LEU A 398 -19.41 5.86 -18.58
N ASN A 399 -19.14 6.55 -19.69
CA ASN A 399 -17.77 6.79 -20.18
C ASN A 399 -16.97 7.76 -19.31
N ASP A 400 -17.62 8.44 -18.38
CA ASP A 400 -16.97 9.35 -17.43
C ASP A 400 -16.30 8.62 -16.26
N PHE A 401 -16.49 7.31 -16.15
CA PHE A 401 -15.86 6.48 -15.13
C PHE A 401 -14.63 5.77 -15.70
N ALA A 402 -13.45 6.08 -15.18
CA ALA A 402 -12.25 5.30 -15.44
C ALA A 402 -12.36 3.89 -14.84
N PHE A 403 -13.04 3.79 -13.69
CA PHE A 403 -13.33 2.54 -13.01
C PHE A 403 -14.83 2.48 -12.69
N PRO A 404 -15.65 1.85 -13.57
CA PRO A 404 -17.08 1.70 -13.34
C PRO A 404 -17.34 1.12 -11.94
N PRO A 405 -18.14 1.82 -11.12
CA PRO A 405 -18.36 1.39 -9.75
C PRO A 405 -19.01 0.03 -9.66
N ARG A 406 -18.78 -0.62 -8.53
CA ARG A 406 -19.30 -1.94 -8.22
C ARG A 406 -20.25 -1.90 -7.04
N LEU A 407 -21.17 -2.86 -7.02
CA LEU A 407 -21.98 -3.13 -5.85
C LEU A 407 -21.13 -3.79 -4.75
N THR A 408 -21.76 -4.10 -3.62
CA THR A 408 -21.10 -4.67 -2.44
C THR A 408 -20.12 -5.80 -2.80
N PRO A 409 -18.87 -5.76 -2.33
CA PRO A 409 -17.90 -6.81 -2.62
C PRO A 409 -18.33 -8.14 -2.02
N LEU A 410 -18.06 -9.24 -2.72
CA LEU A 410 -18.39 -10.60 -2.25
C LEU A 410 -17.81 -10.92 -0.87
N ALA A 411 -16.60 -10.44 -0.57
CA ALA A 411 -15.96 -10.64 0.73
C ALA A 411 -16.66 -9.90 1.89
N LEU A 412 -17.53 -8.94 1.58
CA LEU A 412 -18.35 -8.17 2.52
C LEU A 412 -19.85 -8.53 2.41
N LEU A 413 -20.21 -9.45 1.51
CA LEU A 413 -21.58 -9.91 1.34
C LEU A 413 -21.85 -11.02 2.36
N ASP A 414 -22.52 -10.66 3.45
CA ASP A 414 -22.87 -11.56 4.55
C ASP A 414 -23.96 -12.57 4.15
N ASP A 415 -24.44 -13.39 5.08
CA ASP A 415 -25.53 -14.34 4.84
C ASP A 415 -26.87 -13.67 4.50
N MET A 416 -27.82 -14.44 3.98
CA MET A 416 -29.11 -13.90 3.52
C MET A 416 -29.90 -13.21 4.64
N ALA A 417 -29.85 -13.73 5.87
CA ALA A 417 -30.61 -13.18 6.98
C ALA A 417 -30.04 -11.82 7.41
N HIS A 418 -28.72 -11.69 7.41
CA HIS A 418 -28.04 -10.42 7.64
C HIS A 418 -28.33 -9.43 6.51
N VAL A 419 -28.24 -9.86 5.25
CA VAL A 419 -28.55 -9.01 4.09
C VAL A 419 -30.01 -8.51 4.12
N GLU A 420 -30.97 -9.38 4.45
CA GLU A 420 -32.37 -8.98 4.60
C GLU A 420 -32.53 -7.89 5.66
N LYS A 421 -31.85 -8.05 6.80
CA LYS A 421 -31.89 -7.07 7.89
C LYS A 421 -31.32 -5.73 7.47
N GLU A 422 -30.17 -5.71 6.80
CA GLU A 422 -29.56 -4.46 6.31
C GLU A 422 -30.46 -3.76 5.29
N MET A 423 -31.04 -4.51 4.36
CA MET A 423 -31.99 -3.97 3.39
C MET A 423 -33.26 -3.43 4.07
N ALA A 424 -33.77 -4.11 5.10
CA ALA A 424 -34.95 -3.66 5.85
C ALA A 424 -34.76 -2.31 6.54
N ILE A 425 -33.54 -1.98 6.99
CA ILE A 425 -33.19 -0.66 7.57
C ILE A 425 -33.49 0.48 6.59
N ASP A 426 -33.31 0.23 5.29
CA ASP A 426 -33.42 1.26 4.26
C ASP A 426 -34.81 1.34 3.61
N LEU A 427 -35.57 0.25 3.59
CA LEU A 427 -36.83 0.16 2.85
C LEU A 427 -37.80 1.28 3.20
N ASN A 428 -38.07 1.51 4.49
CA ASN A 428 -39.05 2.50 4.92
C ASN A 428 -38.59 3.95 4.63
N ARG A 429 -37.29 4.16 4.46
CA ARG A 429 -36.66 5.47 4.24
C ARG A 429 -36.70 5.84 2.76
N ARG A 430 -36.98 4.90 1.86
CA ARG A 430 -37.05 5.14 0.42
C ARG A 430 -38.18 6.13 0.09
N GLY A 431 -37.80 7.24 -0.52
CA GLY A 431 -38.71 8.31 -0.91
C GLY A 431 -39.14 9.24 0.23
N THR A 432 -38.57 9.13 1.43
CA THR A 432 -38.91 10.01 2.55
C THR A 432 -38.10 11.32 2.54
N GLN A 433 -36.88 11.29 1.98
CA GLN A 433 -36.09 12.50 1.74
C GLN A 433 -36.43 13.06 0.37
N ASN A 434 -36.46 14.38 0.20
CA ASN A 434 -36.86 15.04 -1.06
C ASN A 434 -38.17 14.47 -1.65
N ALA A 435 -39.14 14.19 -0.77
CA ALA A 435 -40.36 13.50 -1.12
C ALA A 435 -41.15 14.26 -2.21
N LEU A 436 -41.68 13.50 -3.17
CA LEU A 436 -42.51 14.04 -4.25
C LEU A 436 -43.99 13.84 -3.90
N PRO A 437 -44.82 14.90 -3.92
CA PRO A 437 -46.23 14.80 -3.54
C PRO A 437 -46.97 13.71 -4.30
N GLY A 438 -47.60 12.78 -3.56
CA GLY A 438 -48.42 11.70 -4.12
C GLY A 438 -47.64 10.57 -4.81
N TYR A 439 -46.31 10.61 -4.81
CA TYR A 439 -45.48 9.60 -5.46
C TYR A 439 -44.97 8.56 -4.45
N ARG A 440 -44.99 7.28 -4.85
CA ARG A 440 -44.51 6.15 -4.05
C ARG A 440 -43.51 5.35 -4.87
N PRO A 441 -42.25 5.20 -4.41
CA PRO A 441 -41.24 4.40 -5.08
C PRO A 441 -41.63 2.93 -5.21
N THR A 442 -41.15 2.29 -6.28
CA THR A 442 -41.48 0.91 -6.63
C THR A 442 -40.24 0.06 -6.89
N ILE A 443 -40.40 -1.26 -6.73
CA ILE A 443 -39.44 -2.28 -7.18
C ILE A 443 -40.19 -3.23 -8.10
N SER A 444 -39.81 -3.27 -9.37
CA SER A 444 -40.41 -4.16 -10.37
C SER A 444 -39.49 -5.33 -10.67
N PHE A 445 -40.08 -6.52 -10.79
CA PHE A 445 -39.38 -7.77 -11.11
C PHE A 445 -39.93 -8.34 -12.41
N GLY A 446 -39.02 -8.81 -13.28
CA GLY A 446 -39.40 -9.48 -14.52
C GLY A 446 -38.22 -10.16 -15.22
N GLY A 447 -38.40 -10.49 -16.49
CA GLY A 447 -37.34 -11.01 -17.34
C GLY A 447 -37.60 -12.42 -17.83
N VAL A 448 -36.56 -13.05 -18.37
CA VAL A 448 -36.66 -14.35 -19.04
C VAL A 448 -36.71 -15.48 -18.03
N GLY A 449 -37.73 -16.34 -18.11
CA GLY A 449 -37.79 -17.59 -17.35
C GLY A 449 -37.99 -17.45 -15.85
N ILE A 450 -38.46 -16.30 -15.37
CA ILE A 450 -38.75 -16.11 -13.95
C ILE A 450 -40.10 -16.75 -13.56
N PRO A 451 -40.24 -17.29 -12.34
CA PRO A 451 -41.52 -17.80 -11.85
C PRO A 451 -42.58 -16.69 -11.72
N ALA A 452 -43.85 -17.04 -11.89
CA ALA A 452 -44.97 -16.08 -11.79
C ALA A 452 -45.07 -15.46 -10.38
N GLU A 453 -44.63 -16.19 -9.34
CA GLU A 453 -44.58 -15.67 -7.96
C GLU A 453 -43.53 -14.55 -7.78
N ALA A 454 -42.49 -14.54 -8.63
CA ALA A 454 -41.44 -13.54 -8.60
C ALA A 454 -41.79 -12.29 -9.42
N GLU A 455 -42.60 -12.41 -10.46
CA GLU A 455 -42.98 -11.32 -11.36
C GLU A 455 -43.90 -10.29 -10.68
N GLY A 456 -43.76 -9.02 -11.05
CA GLY A 456 -44.68 -7.95 -10.66
C GLY A 456 -43.99 -6.76 -10.00
N THR A 457 -44.80 -5.77 -9.62
CA THR A 457 -44.35 -4.52 -9.03
C THR A 457 -44.73 -4.46 -7.55
N VAL A 458 -43.74 -4.20 -6.72
CA VAL A 458 -43.88 -3.97 -5.27
C VAL A 458 -43.89 -2.47 -5.01
N HIS A 459 -44.94 -1.98 -4.36
CA HIS A 459 -45.01 -0.62 -3.85
C HIS A 459 -44.47 -0.60 -2.43
N ILE A 460 -43.27 -0.03 -2.23
CA ILE A 460 -42.51 -0.15 -0.96
C ILE A 460 -43.28 0.42 0.23
N GLN A 461 -44.08 1.47 0.01
CA GLN A 461 -44.87 2.15 1.04
C GLN A 461 -46.32 1.64 1.13
N ASP A 462 -46.70 0.60 0.39
CA ASP A 462 -48.00 -0.04 0.55
C ASP A 462 -47.96 -1.05 1.69
N ILE A 463 -48.38 -0.59 2.88
CA ILE A 463 -48.39 -1.36 4.13
C ILE A 463 -49.82 -1.73 4.56
N ALA A 464 -50.81 -1.58 3.68
CA ALA A 464 -52.22 -1.77 4.03
C ALA A 464 -52.55 -3.21 4.45
N TYR A 465 -51.78 -4.18 3.95
CA TYR A 465 -51.95 -5.61 4.23
C TYR A 465 -51.21 -6.10 5.48
N MET A 466 -50.37 -5.26 6.10
CA MET A 466 -49.55 -5.63 7.26
C MET A 466 -50.33 -5.57 8.57
N THR A 467 -49.98 -6.44 9.52
CA THR A 467 -50.46 -6.35 10.92
C THR A 467 -49.79 -5.16 11.63
N ASP A 468 -50.31 -4.75 12.78
CA ASP A 468 -49.73 -3.62 13.52
C ASP A 468 -48.32 -3.90 14.06
N GLU A 469 -48.03 -5.16 14.41
CA GLU A 469 -46.67 -5.60 14.77
C GLU A 469 -45.72 -5.52 13.57
N ASP A 470 -46.16 -5.99 12.41
CA ASP A 470 -45.37 -6.01 11.18
C ASP A 470 -45.12 -4.60 10.61
N LYS A 471 -46.11 -3.70 10.75
CA LYS A 471 -45.92 -2.26 10.46
C LYS A 471 -44.87 -1.66 11.38
N ASN A 472 -44.93 -1.96 12.68
CA ASN A 472 -43.96 -1.49 13.64
C ASN A 472 -42.55 -2.03 13.33
N ASP A 473 -42.42 -3.26 12.84
CA ASP A 473 -41.13 -3.78 12.37
C ASP A 473 -40.64 -3.03 11.12
N PHE A 474 -41.50 -2.86 10.11
CA PHE A 474 -41.18 -2.09 8.91
C PHE A 474 -40.75 -0.65 9.24
N GLU A 475 -41.48 0.07 10.08
CA GLU A 475 -41.19 1.46 10.48
C GLU A 475 -39.89 1.62 11.29
N HIS A 476 -39.45 0.56 11.98
CA HIS A 476 -38.20 0.58 12.75
C HIS A 476 -37.04 -0.11 12.02
N GLY A 477 -37.19 -0.40 10.72
CA GLY A 477 -36.14 -1.00 9.91
C GLY A 477 -35.78 -2.43 10.33
N ARG A 478 -36.75 -3.16 10.90
CA ARG A 478 -36.61 -4.59 11.21
C ARG A 478 -37.21 -5.43 10.09
N PRO A 479 -36.74 -6.68 9.91
CA PRO A 479 -37.37 -7.60 8.96
C PRO A 479 -38.88 -7.69 9.18
N SER A 480 -39.63 -7.62 8.09
CA SER A 480 -41.09 -7.57 8.04
C SER A 480 -41.61 -8.38 6.85
N THR A 481 -42.93 -8.49 6.69
CA THR A 481 -43.53 -9.17 5.51
C THR A 481 -43.00 -8.57 4.20
N MET A 482 -42.72 -7.26 4.15
CA MET A 482 -42.16 -6.61 2.96
C MET A 482 -40.73 -7.08 2.64
N SER A 483 -39.83 -7.04 3.63
CA SER A 483 -38.44 -7.47 3.40
C SER A 483 -38.36 -8.95 3.03
N HIS A 484 -39.20 -9.78 3.67
CA HIS A 484 -39.24 -11.20 3.42
C HIS A 484 -39.77 -11.51 2.01
N ASN A 485 -40.81 -10.77 1.56
CA ASN A 485 -41.30 -10.89 0.19
C ASN A 485 -40.22 -10.54 -0.84
N LEU A 486 -39.48 -9.46 -0.61
CA LEU A 486 -38.37 -9.06 -1.49
C LEU A 486 -37.23 -10.09 -1.48
N ALA A 487 -36.91 -10.68 -0.33
CA ALA A 487 -35.91 -11.75 -0.22
C ALA A 487 -36.32 -13.01 -1.00
N ILE A 488 -37.58 -13.41 -0.93
CA ILE A 488 -38.13 -14.52 -1.72
C ILE A 488 -38.02 -14.21 -3.22
N ARG A 489 -38.45 -13.02 -3.65
CA ARG A 489 -38.35 -12.60 -5.07
C ARG A 489 -36.90 -12.57 -5.56
N ALA A 490 -35.97 -12.09 -4.74
CA ALA A 490 -34.54 -12.08 -5.05
C ALA A 490 -33.98 -13.50 -5.26
N ARG A 491 -34.40 -14.48 -4.44
CA ARG A 491 -34.03 -15.89 -4.66
C ARG A 491 -34.61 -16.44 -5.95
N LEU A 492 -35.90 -16.24 -6.18
CA LEU A 492 -36.60 -16.77 -7.36
C LEU A 492 -36.07 -16.17 -8.68
N ILE A 493 -35.82 -14.85 -8.73
CA ILE A 493 -35.27 -14.21 -9.93
C ILE A 493 -33.84 -14.66 -10.23
N CYS A 494 -33.10 -15.11 -9.21
CA CYS A 494 -31.74 -15.63 -9.36
C CYS A 494 -31.69 -17.17 -9.45
N ASP A 495 -32.81 -17.87 -9.64
CA ASP A 495 -32.85 -19.33 -9.75
C ASP A 495 -32.27 -20.08 -8.53
N ASP A 496 -32.53 -19.52 -7.34
CA ASP A 496 -31.95 -19.98 -6.07
C ASP A 496 -30.41 -19.92 -6.01
N ASN A 497 -29.76 -19.19 -6.91
CA ASN A 497 -28.35 -18.84 -6.78
C ASN A 497 -28.16 -17.90 -5.58
N ASP A 498 -27.69 -18.45 -4.47
CA ASP A 498 -27.60 -17.75 -3.19
C ASP A 498 -26.73 -16.49 -3.23
N VAL A 499 -25.56 -16.53 -3.87
CA VAL A 499 -24.66 -15.36 -3.89
C VAL A 499 -25.21 -14.23 -4.74
N GLN A 500 -25.80 -14.56 -5.90
CA GLN A 500 -26.45 -13.59 -6.77
C GLN A 500 -27.69 -12.98 -6.10
N ALA A 501 -28.52 -13.81 -5.44
CA ALA A 501 -29.70 -13.37 -4.72
C ALA A 501 -29.37 -12.43 -3.56
N ARG A 502 -28.33 -12.74 -2.77
CA ARG A 502 -27.85 -11.85 -1.70
C ARG A 502 -27.39 -10.51 -2.24
N GLN A 503 -26.65 -10.51 -3.37
CA GLN A 503 -26.21 -9.27 -4.00
C GLN A 503 -27.40 -8.43 -4.48
N VAL A 504 -28.35 -9.05 -5.17
CA VAL A 504 -29.57 -8.39 -5.68
C VAL A 504 -30.39 -7.82 -4.51
N LEU A 505 -30.59 -8.58 -3.44
CA LEU A 505 -31.35 -8.13 -2.27
C LEU A 505 -30.71 -6.93 -1.56
N LEU A 506 -29.41 -7.01 -1.24
CA LEU A 506 -28.71 -5.91 -0.56
C LEU A 506 -28.75 -4.62 -1.38
N SER A 507 -28.67 -4.75 -2.71
CA SER A 507 -28.63 -3.63 -3.65
C SER A 507 -29.98 -2.93 -3.81
N MET A 508 -31.09 -3.53 -3.37
CA MET A 508 -32.38 -2.81 -3.26
C MET A 508 -32.35 -1.70 -2.19
N GLY A 509 -31.44 -1.82 -1.21
CA GLY A 509 -31.22 -0.84 -0.15
C GLY A 509 -30.40 0.38 -0.58
N GLN A 510 -29.79 1.07 0.38
CA GLN A 510 -28.92 2.23 0.15
C GLN A 510 -27.73 1.88 -0.75
N SER A 511 -27.21 0.65 -0.63
CA SER A 511 -26.00 0.21 -1.33
C SER A 511 -26.10 0.32 -2.85
N GLY A 512 -27.28 0.06 -3.45
CA GLY A 512 -27.46 0.20 -4.90
C GLY A 512 -27.67 1.64 -5.38
N VAL A 513 -28.07 2.56 -4.49
CA VAL A 513 -28.43 3.95 -4.84
C VAL A 513 -27.30 4.94 -4.51
N PHE A 514 -26.14 4.44 -4.06
CA PHE A 514 -25.05 5.29 -3.58
C PHE A 514 -24.55 6.32 -4.61
N LEU A 515 -24.66 6.03 -5.91
CA LEU A 515 -24.27 6.97 -6.97
C LEU A 515 -25.03 8.28 -6.90
N VAL A 516 -26.31 8.26 -6.51
CA VAL A 516 -27.11 9.48 -6.35
C VAL A 516 -26.51 10.36 -5.27
N ARG A 517 -26.23 9.78 -4.09
CA ARG A 517 -25.60 10.49 -2.97
C ARG A 517 -24.26 11.13 -3.38
N THR A 518 -23.47 10.43 -4.17
CA THR A 518 -22.12 10.88 -4.56
C THR A 518 -22.15 11.93 -5.66
N LEU A 519 -23.02 11.76 -6.67
CA LEU A 519 -22.93 12.51 -7.93
C LEU A 519 -23.99 13.60 -8.07
N SER A 520 -25.18 13.47 -7.46
CA SER A 520 -26.30 14.34 -7.81
C SER A 520 -26.01 15.82 -7.52
N ASN A 521 -25.36 16.10 -6.38
CA ASN A 521 -25.01 17.48 -6.01
C ASN A 521 -24.10 18.14 -7.06
N ARG A 522 -23.33 17.36 -7.81
CA ARG A 522 -22.47 17.88 -8.90
C ARG A 522 -23.26 18.23 -10.15
N THR A 523 -24.46 17.70 -10.32
CA THR A 523 -25.38 18.12 -11.39
C THR A 523 -26.14 19.40 -11.05
N GLY A 524 -25.94 19.98 -9.86
CA GLY A 524 -26.71 21.11 -9.35
C GLY A 524 -28.04 20.71 -8.69
N VAL A 525 -28.32 19.41 -8.52
CA VAL A 525 -29.53 18.91 -7.86
C VAL A 525 -29.14 17.99 -6.70
N GLN A 526 -29.30 18.46 -5.47
CA GLN A 526 -28.96 17.68 -4.29
C GLN A 526 -30.08 16.69 -3.95
N LEU A 527 -29.78 15.40 -4.11
CA LEU A 527 -30.57 14.26 -3.65
C LEU A 527 -29.65 13.35 -2.82
N ASP A 528 -30.26 12.40 -2.12
CA ASP A 528 -29.58 11.39 -1.33
C ASP A 528 -30.10 9.98 -1.65
N GLU A 529 -29.49 8.99 -1.02
CA GLU A 529 -29.87 7.57 -1.11
C GLU A 529 -31.28 7.25 -0.59
N HIS A 530 -32.01 8.19 -0.02
CA HIS A 530 -33.37 8.01 0.48
C HIS A 530 -34.39 8.82 -0.32
N SER A 531 -33.94 9.48 -1.38
CA SER A 531 -34.79 10.20 -2.32
C SER A 531 -35.61 9.24 -3.20
N PRO A 532 -36.73 9.68 -3.79
CA PRO A 532 -37.58 8.81 -4.62
C PRO A 532 -36.81 8.21 -5.79
N MET A 533 -36.80 6.88 -5.87
CA MET A 533 -36.07 6.10 -6.88
C MET A 533 -36.84 4.81 -7.16
N ASP A 534 -37.17 4.57 -8.43
CA ASP A 534 -37.75 3.31 -8.88
C ASP A 534 -36.64 2.33 -9.25
N LEU A 535 -36.86 1.05 -8.93
CA LEU A 535 -35.98 -0.04 -9.28
C LEU A 535 -36.70 -0.97 -10.28
N ASP A 536 -36.01 -1.33 -11.35
CA ASP A 536 -36.44 -2.34 -12.30
C ASP A 536 -35.39 -3.45 -12.37
N ILE A 537 -35.78 -4.66 -11.96
CA ILE A 537 -34.89 -5.82 -11.80
C ILE A 537 -35.30 -6.89 -12.81
N ARG A 538 -34.40 -7.24 -13.72
CA ARG A 538 -34.69 -8.17 -14.83
C ARG A 538 -33.68 -9.31 -14.88
N ARG A 539 -34.19 -10.54 -15.00
CA ARG A 539 -33.38 -11.72 -15.35
C ARG A 539 -33.14 -11.77 -16.85
N GLU A 540 -31.88 -11.88 -17.24
CA GLU A 540 -31.45 -12.01 -18.63
C GLU A 540 -31.28 -13.48 -19.03
N ALA A 541 -31.30 -13.76 -20.33
CA ALA A 541 -31.22 -15.13 -20.86
C ALA A 541 -29.88 -15.83 -20.56
N ASN A 542 -28.81 -15.07 -20.31
CA ASN A 542 -27.49 -15.59 -19.95
C ASN A 542 -27.33 -15.89 -18.44
N GLY A 543 -28.37 -15.64 -17.64
CA GLY A 543 -28.34 -15.82 -16.18
C GLY A 543 -27.93 -14.57 -15.40
N ASP A 544 -27.58 -13.47 -16.06
CA ASP A 544 -27.34 -12.20 -15.39
C ASP A 544 -28.65 -11.60 -14.86
N VAL A 545 -28.54 -10.77 -13.83
CA VAL A 545 -29.64 -9.94 -13.34
C VAL A 545 -29.28 -8.47 -13.51
N THR A 546 -30.07 -7.72 -14.26
CA THR A 546 -29.91 -6.27 -14.38
C THR A 546 -30.73 -5.57 -13.30
N MET A 547 -30.16 -4.54 -12.68
CA MET A 547 -30.82 -3.69 -11.69
C MET A 547 -30.73 -2.25 -12.16
N ARG A 548 -31.82 -1.73 -12.73
CA ARG A 548 -31.94 -0.36 -13.21
C ARG A 548 -32.59 0.52 -12.15
N TYR A 549 -31.93 1.62 -11.83
CA TYR A 549 -32.36 2.63 -10.89
C TYR A 549 -32.70 3.89 -11.68
N HIS A 550 -33.89 4.43 -11.50
CA HIS A 550 -34.28 5.64 -12.20
C HIS A 550 -35.16 6.56 -11.36
N THR A 551 -34.94 7.86 -11.51
CA THR A 551 -35.78 8.87 -10.86
C THR A 551 -37.11 9.02 -11.58
N PRO A 552 -38.21 9.29 -10.86
CA PRO A 552 -39.49 9.57 -11.48
C PRO A 552 -39.46 10.83 -12.35
N PRO A 553 -40.40 10.98 -13.31
CA PRO A 553 -40.49 12.15 -14.17
C PRO A 553 -40.60 13.50 -13.45
N GLN A 554 -41.18 13.51 -12.23
CA GLN A 554 -41.35 14.70 -11.40
C GLN A 554 -40.07 15.09 -10.63
N SER A 555 -39.07 14.22 -10.57
CA SER A 555 -37.80 14.51 -9.89
C SER A 555 -37.04 15.60 -10.65
N PRO A 556 -36.44 16.60 -9.97
CA PRO A 556 -35.56 17.59 -10.61
C PRO A 556 -34.26 16.96 -11.12
N LEU A 557 -33.90 15.76 -10.66
CA LEU A 557 -32.78 14.98 -11.20
C LEU A 557 -33.30 13.99 -12.24
N ASP A 558 -32.64 13.88 -13.38
CA ASP A 558 -32.73 12.77 -14.34
C ASP A 558 -31.57 11.83 -14.06
N ALA A 559 -31.80 10.84 -13.21
CA ALA A 559 -30.87 9.74 -12.98
C ALA A 559 -31.46 8.46 -13.55
N ASP A 560 -30.65 7.74 -14.31
CA ASP A 560 -30.97 6.44 -14.92
C ASP A 560 -29.68 5.65 -15.04
N PHE A 561 -29.49 4.65 -14.19
CA PHE A 561 -28.28 3.85 -14.16
C PHE A 561 -28.57 2.39 -13.89
N THR A 562 -27.75 1.50 -14.42
CA THR A 562 -27.96 0.05 -14.36
C THR A 562 -26.71 -0.65 -13.91
N TYR A 563 -26.87 -1.53 -12.92
CA TYR A 563 -25.86 -2.53 -12.56
C TYR A 563 -26.23 -3.88 -13.17
N THR A 564 -25.24 -4.63 -13.61
CA THR A 564 -25.41 -6.04 -14.02
C THR A 564 -24.77 -6.93 -12.96
N VAL A 565 -25.56 -7.86 -12.41
CA VAL A 565 -25.13 -8.84 -11.42
C VAL A 565 -24.99 -10.20 -12.09
N THR A 566 -23.74 -10.65 -12.25
CA THR A 566 -23.42 -11.94 -12.86
C THR A 566 -23.71 -13.10 -11.90
N PRO A 567 -23.81 -14.36 -12.37
CA PRO A 567 -24.07 -15.53 -11.52
C PRO A 567 -23.04 -15.78 -10.41
N ASP A 568 -21.82 -15.25 -10.54
CA ASP A 568 -20.81 -15.30 -9.47
C ASP A 568 -21.02 -14.23 -8.38
N GLY A 569 -22.08 -13.41 -8.50
CA GLY A 569 -22.48 -12.38 -7.56
C GLY A 569 -21.78 -11.03 -7.73
N GLN A 570 -20.93 -10.86 -8.75
CA GLN A 570 -20.28 -9.57 -9.02
C GLN A 570 -21.29 -8.60 -9.63
N GLY A 571 -21.39 -7.38 -9.08
CA GLY A 571 -22.25 -6.32 -9.59
C GLY A 571 -21.44 -5.15 -10.15
N VAL A 572 -21.57 -4.84 -11.44
CA VAL A 572 -20.82 -3.75 -12.10
C VAL A 572 -21.77 -2.78 -12.80
N LEU A 573 -21.47 -1.48 -12.73
CA LEU A 573 -22.20 -0.45 -13.46
C LEU A 573 -22.02 -0.64 -14.99
N THR A 574 -23.12 -0.82 -15.71
CA THR A 574 -23.11 -1.06 -17.17
C THR A 574 -23.88 -0.03 -17.98
N ALA A 575 -24.63 0.85 -17.32
CA ALA A 575 -25.22 2.03 -17.93
C ALA A 575 -25.34 3.15 -16.89
N CYS A 576 -25.14 4.39 -17.30
CA CYS A 576 -25.32 5.54 -16.43
C CYS A 576 -25.67 6.78 -17.27
N ARG A 577 -26.67 7.51 -16.81
CA ARG A 577 -27.00 8.89 -17.19
C ARG A 577 -27.46 9.61 -15.92
N MET A 578 -26.81 10.70 -15.57
CA MET A 578 -27.22 11.56 -14.46
C MET A 578 -27.03 13.04 -14.80
N GLN A 579 -28.10 13.82 -14.74
CA GLN A 579 -28.08 15.26 -15.02
C GLN A 579 -29.26 15.95 -14.32
N ALA A 580 -29.19 17.27 -14.16
CA ALA A 580 -30.38 18.03 -13.80
C ALA A 580 -31.42 17.96 -14.94
N ARG A 581 -32.68 17.72 -14.60
CA ARG A 581 -33.78 18.10 -15.48
C ARG A 581 -33.84 19.62 -15.45
N GLN A 582 -33.82 20.28 -16.61
CA GLN A 582 -34.11 21.71 -16.68
C GLN A 582 -35.41 21.99 -15.90
N PRO A 583 -35.54 23.15 -15.21
CA PRO A 583 -36.74 23.43 -14.44
C PRO A 583 -37.96 23.24 -15.34
N GLN A 584 -38.92 22.42 -14.89
CA GLN A 584 -40.26 22.48 -15.46
C GLN A 584 -40.73 23.92 -15.24
N ASP A 585 -41.07 24.64 -16.32
CA ASP A 585 -41.69 25.95 -16.22
C ASP A 585 -42.84 25.88 -15.20
N ALA A 586 -42.77 26.76 -14.20
CA ALA A 586 -43.63 26.79 -13.02
C ALA A 586 -45.12 26.96 -13.35
#